data_AF-A0A9W4DSL1-F1
#
_entry.id   AF-A0A9W4DSL1-F1
#
_cell.length_a   1.000
_cell.length_b   1.000
_cell.length_c   1.000
_cell.angle_alpha   90.00
_cell.angle_beta   90.00
_cell.angle_gamma   90.00
#
_symmetry.space_group_name_H-M   'P 1'
#
loop_
_entity.id
_entity.type
_entity.pdbx_description
1 polymer ?
#
loop_
_entity_poly.entity_id
_entity_poly.type
_entity_poly.pdbx_seq_one_letter_code
_entity_poly.pdbx_strand_id
1 'polypeptide(L)'
;MTPAPHNAAPRPGRPRMHGAPFALARPTTWGDPQTETRTDTTRNGTATAQAWDRLHPRLTRRSAWITDQNVELPLLHGLVIRLTVEHLPGGRNPDPVWLWSSRTGADPSHVDQLWQAYLRRFDLEHTFRLMKQTLGWTVPKLRDPTSADLWTRLIIAAHTQLWLARPAATDLRRPWERPLPSRKLTPARVRRGFRNIHAKTARPAAAPKPSRPGPGRPRGSSNPTRAPRHTPGKTAKRAESLEVHYGRRR
;
A
#
# COMPACT_ATOMS: atom_id res chain seq x y z
N MET A 1 -0.38 -44.83 54.98
CA MET A 1 -0.24 -43.69 54.04
C MET A 1 1.16 -43.77 53.46
N THR A 2 1.31 -44.39 52.29
CA THR A 2 2.62 -44.60 51.66
C THR A 2 3.10 -43.28 51.05
N PRO A 3 4.31 -42.78 51.37
CA PRO A 3 4.79 -41.52 50.80
C PRO A 3 5.03 -41.70 49.28
N ALA A 4 4.69 -40.68 48.51
CA ALA A 4 4.90 -40.68 47.06
C ALA A 4 6.41 -40.74 46.74
N PRO A 5 6.84 -41.54 45.74
CA PRO A 5 8.24 -41.69 45.43
C PRO A 5 8.83 -40.37 44.90
N HIS A 6 9.99 -40.00 45.45
CA HIS A 6 10.66 -38.71 45.28
C HIS A 6 11.46 -38.58 43.97
N ASN A 7 11.05 -39.27 42.89
CA ASN A 7 11.82 -39.32 41.64
C ASN A 7 10.90 -39.27 40.41
N ALA A 8 10.18 -38.16 40.22
CA ALA A 8 9.68 -37.81 38.90
C ALA A 8 10.77 -36.99 38.19
N ALA A 9 11.43 -37.58 37.19
CA ALA A 9 12.33 -36.83 36.32
C ALA A 9 11.60 -35.58 35.80
N PRO A 10 12.23 -34.39 35.80
CA PRO A 10 11.58 -33.17 35.33
C PRO A 10 11.11 -33.39 33.90
N ARG A 11 9.80 -33.30 33.69
CA ARG A 11 9.22 -33.36 32.34
C ARG A 11 9.91 -32.28 31.51
N PRO A 12 10.41 -32.59 30.30
CA PRO A 12 11.04 -31.58 29.47
C PRO A 12 10.06 -30.43 29.26
N GLY A 13 10.51 -29.23 29.63
CA GLY A 13 9.71 -28.02 29.47
C GLY A 13 9.34 -27.79 28.02
N ARG A 14 8.30 -26.98 27.77
CA ARG A 14 7.86 -26.64 26.42
C ARG A 14 9.06 -26.12 25.59
N PRO A 15 9.27 -26.62 24.35
CA PRO A 15 10.32 -26.11 23.48
C PRO A 15 10.27 -24.58 23.32
N ARG A 16 11.45 -23.96 23.22
CA ARG A 16 11.55 -22.50 23.02
C ARG A 16 10.92 -22.14 21.68
N MET A 17 9.84 -21.36 21.72
CA MET A 17 9.10 -20.91 20.54
C MET A 17 9.79 -19.74 19.80
N HIS A 18 10.68 -19.01 20.48
CA HIS A 18 11.37 -17.85 19.93
C HIS A 18 12.89 -18.02 20.08
N GLY A 19 13.60 -17.65 19.01
CA GLY A 19 15.06 -17.58 18.99
C GLY A 19 15.58 -16.34 19.74
N ALA A 20 16.84 -16.01 19.50
CA ALA A 20 17.45 -14.78 20.00
C ALA A 20 16.68 -13.54 19.49
N PRO A 21 16.55 -12.48 20.30
CA PRO A 21 15.87 -11.27 19.88
C PRO A 21 16.66 -10.54 18.79
N PHE A 22 15.95 -10.05 17.77
CA PHE A 22 16.50 -9.16 16.73
C PHE A 22 15.96 -7.74 16.96
N ALA A 23 16.78 -6.85 17.50
CA ALA A 23 16.36 -5.47 17.80
C ALA A 23 16.97 -4.50 16.78
N LEU A 24 16.12 -3.86 15.96
CA LEU A 24 16.56 -2.95 14.88
C LEU A 24 17.46 -1.81 15.36
N ALA A 25 17.33 -1.38 16.62
CA ALA A 25 18.14 -0.32 17.22
C ALA A 25 19.45 -0.81 17.87
N ARG A 26 19.70 -2.14 17.93
CA ARG A 26 20.87 -2.73 18.60
C ARG A 26 21.65 -3.64 17.63
N PRO A 27 22.71 -3.12 16.98
CA PRO A 27 23.52 -3.87 16.01
C PRO A 27 24.05 -5.21 16.50
N THR A 28 24.39 -5.29 17.79
CA THR A 28 24.91 -6.51 18.43
C THR A 28 23.91 -7.67 18.45
N THR A 29 22.64 -7.43 18.11
CA THR A 29 21.58 -8.45 18.11
C THR A 29 21.28 -9.05 16.73
N TRP A 30 21.88 -8.52 15.67
CA TRP A 30 21.47 -8.89 14.31
C TRP A 30 22.05 -10.22 13.83
N GLY A 31 23.25 -10.57 14.29
CA GLY A 31 24.04 -11.64 13.68
C GLY A 31 24.40 -11.32 12.23
N ASP A 32 25.02 -12.28 11.54
CA ASP A 32 25.41 -12.11 10.14
C ASP A 32 24.18 -12.12 9.23
N PRO A 33 24.10 -11.23 8.22
CA PRO A 33 23.03 -11.28 7.24
C PRO A 33 23.13 -12.54 6.39
N GLN A 34 21.99 -13.18 6.14
CA GLN A 34 21.92 -14.34 5.22
C GLN A 34 22.09 -13.93 3.76
N THR A 35 21.86 -12.66 3.43
CA THR A 35 22.04 -12.12 2.09
C THR A 35 22.50 -10.67 2.17
N GLU A 36 23.50 -10.33 1.37
CA GLU A 36 23.98 -8.97 1.20
C GLU A 36 24.13 -8.66 -0.28
N THR A 37 23.58 -7.54 -0.74
CA THR A 37 23.72 -7.05 -2.10
C THR A 37 24.26 -5.62 -2.10
N ARG A 38 25.00 -5.28 -3.16
CA ARG A 38 25.47 -3.93 -3.46
C ARG A 38 25.05 -3.58 -4.88
N THR A 39 24.27 -2.51 -5.02
CA THR A 39 23.72 -2.08 -6.32
C THR A 39 23.93 -0.60 -6.50
N ASP A 40 24.58 -0.21 -7.59
CA ASP A 40 24.74 1.20 -7.95
C ASP A 40 23.40 1.83 -8.32
N THR A 41 23.14 3.00 -7.77
CA THR A 41 21.92 3.76 -8.06
C THR A 41 22.22 5.08 -8.73
N THR A 42 21.31 5.52 -9.58
CA THR A 42 21.47 6.78 -10.33
C THR A 42 21.46 8.06 -9.48
N ARG A 43 21.01 8.01 -8.21
CA ARG A 43 20.75 9.20 -7.39
C ARG A 43 21.30 9.14 -5.97
N ASN A 44 21.63 7.94 -5.48
CA ASN A 44 21.96 7.71 -4.08
C ASN A 44 23.33 7.04 -3.88
N GLY A 45 24.13 6.95 -4.95
CA GLY A 45 25.36 6.16 -4.96
C GLY A 45 25.07 4.67 -4.84
N THR A 46 25.97 3.91 -4.23
CA THR A 46 25.80 2.48 -3.97
C THR A 46 24.74 2.24 -2.89
N ALA A 47 23.73 1.43 -3.20
CA ALA A 47 22.79 0.89 -2.22
C ALA A 47 23.32 -0.45 -1.70
N THR A 48 23.40 -0.60 -0.39
CA THR A 48 23.70 -1.88 0.28
C THR A 48 22.45 -2.39 0.96
N ALA A 49 22.00 -3.59 0.61
CA ALA A 49 20.89 -4.26 1.26
C ALA A 49 21.39 -5.50 2.00
N GLN A 50 21.14 -5.54 3.32
CA GLN A 50 21.45 -6.68 4.18
C GLN A 50 20.12 -7.30 4.62
N ALA A 51 19.98 -8.61 4.49
CA ALA A 51 18.71 -9.28 4.75
C ALA A 51 18.86 -10.45 5.72
N TRP A 52 17.90 -10.54 6.64
CA TRP A 52 17.76 -11.62 7.61
C TRP A 52 16.44 -12.33 7.42
N ASP A 53 16.50 -13.60 7.05
CA ASP A 53 15.34 -14.43 6.71
C ASP A 53 14.82 -15.22 7.92
N ARG A 54 13.53 -15.58 7.86
CA ARG A 54 12.79 -16.33 8.89
C ARG A 54 12.73 -15.66 10.26
N LEU A 55 12.92 -14.35 10.33
CA LEU A 55 12.56 -13.58 11.52
C LEU A 55 11.04 -13.53 11.68
N HIS A 56 10.54 -13.24 12.88
CA HIS A 56 9.10 -13.07 13.11
C HIS A 56 8.86 -12.05 14.24
N PRO A 57 7.81 -11.22 14.15
CA PRO A 57 7.41 -10.40 15.28
C PRO A 57 6.90 -11.29 16.40
N ARG A 58 7.23 -10.93 17.65
CA ARG A 58 6.58 -11.54 18.81
C ARG A 58 5.16 -11.00 18.91
N LEU A 59 4.20 -11.76 18.41
CA LEU A 59 2.79 -11.40 18.47
C LEU A 59 2.30 -11.38 19.92
N THR A 60 1.43 -10.43 20.22
CA THR A 60 0.71 -10.33 21.49
C THR A 60 -0.79 -10.38 21.22
N ARG A 61 -1.60 -10.82 22.19
CA ARG A 61 -3.07 -10.89 22.07
C ARG A 61 -3.69 -9.48 22.10
N ARG A 62 -3.51 -8.75 21.01
CA ARG A 62 -4.01 -7.39 20.77
C ARG A 62 -4.59 -7.29 19.36
N SER A 63 -5.38 -6.25 19.13
CA SER A 63 -5.95 -5.92 17.82
C SER A 63 -6.74 -7.06 17.18
N ALA A 64 -6.22 -7.71 16.14
CA ALA A 64 -6.91 -8.80 15.44
C ALA A 64 -6.99 -10.10 16.28
N TRP A 65 -6.10 -10.26 17.27
CA TRP A 65 -5.95 -11.48 18.09
C TRP A 65 -6.57 -11.33 19.48
N ILE A 66 -7.41 -10.32 19.67
CA ILE A 66 -7.98 -9.96 20.97
C ILE A 66 -9.04 -10.97 21.45
N THR A 67 -9.64 -11.74 20.55
CA THR A 67 -10.66 -12.75 20.90
C THR A 67 -10.08 -14.15 21.08
N ASP A 68 -8.82 -14.35 20.71
CA ASP A 68 -8.23 -15.68 20.52
C ASP A 68 -7.45 -16.11 21.77
N GLN A 69 -8.18 -16.24 22.88
CA GLN A 69 -7.58 -16.51 24.20
C GLN A 69 -6.93 -17.90 24.30
N ASN A 70 -7.52 -18.90 23.63
CA ASN A 70 -7.10 -20.30 23.74
C ASN A 70 -6.38 -20.81 22.49
N VAL A 71 -6.06 -19.92 21.55
CA VAL A 71 -5.34 -20.28 20.31
C VAL A 71 -3.87 -19.92 20.47
N GLU A 72 -3.00 -20.82 20.01
CA GLU A 72 -1.58 -20.53 19.85
C GLU A 72 -1.39 -19.50 18.73
N LEU A 73 -0.75 -18.37 19.03
CA LEU A 73 -0.54 -17.33 18.03
C LEU A 73 0.42 -17.83 16.94
N PRO A 74 0.11 -17.58 15.65
CA PRO A 74 0.95 -18.06 14.56
C PRO A 74 2.32 -17.38 14.57
N LEU A 75 3.35 -18.13 14.20
CA LEU A 75 4.65 -17.55 13.87
C LEU A 75 4.62 -17.06 12.43
N LEU A 76 4.55 -15.74 12.26
CA LEU A 76 4.59 -15.09 10.96
C LEU A 76 6.04 -14.84 10.58
N HIS A 77 6.67 -15.86 10.00
CA HIS A 77 8.01 -15.72 9.46
C HIS A 77 8.04 -14.72 8.31
N GLY A 78 9.13 -13.97 8.23
CA GLY A 78 9.38 -13.02 7.18
C GLY A 78 10.84 -12.62 7.13
N LEU A 79 11.10 -11.74 6.19
CA LEU A 79 12.40 -11.21 5.84
C LEU A 79 12.50 -9.77 6.34
N VAL A 80 13.55 -9.46 7.10
CA VAL A 80 13.92 -8.09 7.44
C VAL A 80 15.04 -7.66 6.52
N ILE A 81 14.90 -6.51 5.87
CA ILE A 81 15.95 -5.92 5.02
C ILE A 81 16.37 -4.59 5.63
N ARG A 82 17.67 -4.40 5.85
CA ARG A 82 18.29 -3.11 6.14
C ARG A 82 18.87 -2.56 4.85
N LEU A 83 18.36 -1.42 4.41
CA LEU A 83 18.84 -0.70 3.25
C LEU A 83 19.62 0.53 3.68
N THR A 84 20.88 0.64 3.24
CA THR A 84 21.68 1.86 3.35
C THR A 84 22.10 2.33 1.97
N VAL A 85 22.33 3.62 1.84
CA VAL A 85 22.83 4.23 0.60
C VAL A 85 23.99 5.15 0.93
N GLU A 86 24.86 5.44 -0.02
CA GLU A 86 26.01 6.32 0.19
C GLU A 86 25.58 7.77 0.45
N HIS A 87 24.59 8.27 -0.29
CA HIS A 87 24.13 9.65 -0.12
C HIS A 87 22.65 9.85 -0.47
N LEU A 88 22.08 10.95 0.01
CA LEU A 88 20.77 11.44 -0.43
C LEU A 88 20.92 12.65 -1.36
N PRO A 89 20.04 12.80 -2.37
CA PRO A 89 19.91 14.06 -3.09
C PRO A 89 19.67 15.21 -2.11
N GLY A 90 20.53 16.24 -2.15
CA GLY A 90 20.47 17.38 -1.23
C GLY A 90 21.42 17.28 -0.02
N GLY A 91 22.37 16.34 -0.01
CA GLY A 91 23.51 16.34 0.91
C GLY A 91 23.20 15.93 2.35
N ARG A 92 22.02 15.36 2.60
CA ARG A 92 21.65 14.82 3.92
C ARG A 92 22.29 13.45 4.14
N ASN A 93 22.66 13.17 5.39
CA ASN A 93 23.10 11.83 5.77
C ASN A 93 21.92 10.85 5.68
N PRO A 94 22.07 9.72 4.97
CA PRO A 94 21.03 8.70 4.86
C PRO A 94 20.95 7.87 6.15
N ASP A 95 19.82 7.95 6.84
CA ASP A 95 19.47 6.94 7.83
C ASP A 95 19.11 5.61 7.15
N PRO A 96 19.49 4.46 7.73
CA PRO A 96 19.09 3.17 7.22
C PRO A 96 17.56 3.01 7.19
N VAL A 97 17.04 2.45 6.11
CA VAL A 97 15.63 2.07 6.01
C VAL A 97 15.49 0.59 6.34
N TRP A 98 14.55 0.26 7.22
CA TRP A 98 14.20 -1.12 7.54
C TRP A 98 12.90 -1.51 6.84
N LEU A 99 12.94 -2.62 6.12
CA LEU A 99 11.83 -3.17 5.36
C LEU A 99 11.47 -4.55 5.92
N TRP A 100 10.18 -4.88 5.85
CA TRP A 100 9.65 -6.19 6.17
C TRP A 100 8.97 -6.79 4.94
N SER A 101 9.22 -8.06 4.67
CA SER A 101 8.48 -8.85 3.70
C SER A 101 7.95 -10.12 4.35
N SER A 102 6.69 -10.46 4.11
CA SER A 102 6.13 -11.74 4.54
C SER A 102 6.64 -12.92 3.70
N ARG A 103 7.39 -12.66 2.62
CA ARG A 103 7.98 -13.70 1.79
C ARG A 103 9.36 -14.06 2.33
N THR A 104 9.53 -15.31 2.73
CA THR A 104 10.80 -15.90 3.15
C THR A 104 11.53 -16.53 1.97
N GLY A 105 12.78 -16.94 2.17
CA GLY A 105 13.61 -17.61 1.15
C GLY A 105 13.90 -16.73 -0.05
N ALA A 106 14.04 -15.42 0.15
CA ALA A 106 14.39 -14.50 -0.93
C ALA A 106 15.87 -14.65 -1.30
N ASP A 107 16.13 -14.91 -2.57
CA ASP A 107 17.47 -14.82 -3.14
C ASP A 107 17.93 -13.35 -3.26
N PRO A 108 19.22 -13.09 -3.54
CA PRO A 108 19.76 -11.74 -3.70
C PRO A 108 18.99 -10.85 -4.69
N SER A 109 18.57 -11.40 -5.83
CA SER A 109 17.83 -10.63 -6.84
C SER A 109 16.46 -10.20 -6.34
N HIS A 110 15.82 -11.05 -5.54
CA HIS A 110 14.51 -10.77 -4.97
C HIS A 110 14.62 -9.79 -3.79
N VAL A 111 15.68 -9.84 -2.98
CA VAL A 111 16.00 -8.78 -2.00
C VAL A 111 16.10 -7.43 -2.70
N ASP A 112 16.79 -7.39 -3.85
CA ASP A 112 16.92 -6.15 -4.63
C ASP A 112 15.59 -5.64 -5.17
N GLN A 113 14.75 -6.53 -5.70
CA GLN A 113 13.41 -6.17 -6.16
C GLN A 113 12.55 -5.58 -5.05
N LEU A 114 12.62 -6.13 -3.82
CA LEU A 114 11.81 -5.67 -2.69
C LEU A 114 12.14 -4.22 -2.30
N TRP A 115 13.42 -3.86 -2.17
CA TRP A 115 13.76 -2.47 -1.83
C TRP A 115 13.54 -1.52 -3.01
N GLN A 116 13.76 -1.96 -4.25
CA GLN A 116 13.45 -1.16 -5.43
C GLN A 116 11.96 -0.86 -5.53
N ALA A 117 11.09 -1.83 -5.24
CA ALA A 117 9.65 -1.64 -5.15
C ALA A 117 9.28 -0.64 -4.04
N TYR A 118 9.96 -0.70 -2.89
CA TYR A 118 9.76 0.26 -1.82
C TYR A 118 10.09 1.70 -2.27
N LEU A 119 11.16 1.92 -3.04
CA LEU A 119 11.49 3.24 -3.56
C LEU A 119 10.41 3.80 -4.49
N ARG A 120 9.65 2.92 -5.17
CA ARG A 120 8.49 3.32 -6.01
C ARG A 120 7.24 3.65 -5.21
N ARG A 121 7.22 3.44 -3.88
CA ARG A 121 6.02 3.73 -3.06
C ARG A 121 5.56 5.18 -3.15
N PHE A 122 6.50 6.12 -3.36
CA PHE A 122 6.16 7.54 -3.45
C PHE A 122 5.41 7.87 -4.76
N ASP A 123 5.55 7.04 -5.80
CA ASP A 123 4.80 7.20 -7.04
C ASP A 123 3.28 7.06 -6.82
N LEU A 124 2.84 6.35 -5.77
CA LEU A 124 1.43 6.26 -5.39
C LEU A 124 0.87 7.62 -4.95
N GLU A 125 1.63 8.42 -4.22
CA GLU A 125 1.19 9.76 -3.77
C GLU A 125 0.95 10.68 -4.96
N HIS A 126 1.86 10.66 -5.93
CA HIS A 126 1.69 11.40 -7.19
C HIS A 126 0.50 10.90 -7.99
N THR A 127 0.26 9.60 -8.00
CA THR A 127 -0.91 8.99 -8.66
C THR A 127 -2.21 9.42 -8.00
N PHE A 128 -2.31 9.36 -6.67
CA PHE A 128 -3.50 9.84 -5.95
C PHE A 128 -3.72 11.34 -6.13
N ARG A 129 -2.65 12.14 -6.13
CA ARG A 129 -2.75 13.58 -6.38
C ARG A 129 -3.33 13.85 -7.77
N LEU A 130 -2.83 13.18 -8.80
CA LEU A 130 -3.37 13.28 -10.15
C LEU A 130 -4.84 12.87 -10.18
N MET A 131 -5.19 11.70 -9.66
CA MET A 131 -6.56 11.20 -9.67
C MET A 131 -7.54 12.18 -9.00
N LYS A 132 -7.20 12.70 -7.82
CA LYS A 132 -8.05 13.65 -7.07
C LYS A 132 -8.14 15.01 -7.75
N GLN A 133 -6.99 15.65 -8.02
CA GLN A 133 -6.95 17.04 -8.45
C GLN A 133 -7.24 17.23 -9.94
N THR A 134 -6.96 16.21 -10.74
CA THR A 134 -6.89 16.35 -12.19
C THR A 134 -7.93 15.52 -12.92
N LEU A 135 -8.13 14.26 -12.50
CA LEU A 135 -9.16 13.39 -13.07
C LEU A 135 -10.50 13.52 -12.34
N GLY A 136 -10.55 14.25 -11.23
CA GLY A 136 -11.77 14.57 -10.53
C GLY A 136 -12.32 13.41 -9.68
N TRP A 137 -11.45 12.53 -9.17
CA TRP A 137 -11.88 11.38 -8.37
C TRP A 137 -12.82 11.75 -7.22
N THR A 138 -12.61 12.91 -6.59
CA THR A 138 -13.42 13.40 -5.47
C THR A 138 -14.41 14.51 -5.85
N VAL A 139 -14.59 14.80 -7.15
CA VAL A 139 -15.50 15.85 -7.63
C VAL A 139 -16.98 15.47 -7.52
N PRO A 140 -17.43 14.27 -7.95
CA PRO A 140 -18.85 13.97 -7.91
C PRO A 140 -19.32 13.68 -6.47
N LYS A 141 -20.49 14.22 -6.11
CA LYS A 141 -21.14 14.02 -4.81
C LYS A 141 -22.05 12.79 -4.86
N LEU A 142 -21.43 11.62 -5.00
CA LEU A 142 -22.12 10.33 -5.11
C LEU A 142 -22.70 9.91 -3.75
N ARG A 143 -23.96 9.49 -3.75
CA ARG A 143 -24.66 9.06 -2.53
C ARG A 143 -24.72 7.54 -2.38
N ASP A 144 -24.71 6.83 -3.50
CA ASP A 144 -24.75 5.37 -3.57
C ASP A 144 -23.32 4.79 -3.62
N PRO A 145 -22.95 3.83 -2.75
CA PRO A 145 -21.62 3.22 -2.73
C PRO A 145 -21.24 2.54 -4.04
N THR A 146 -22.18 1.85 -4.68
CA THR A 146 -21.93 1.16 -5.96
C THR A 146 -21.53 2.15 -7.04
N SER A 147 -22.20 3.30 -7.08
CA SER A 147 -21.86 4.41 -7.98
C SER A 147 -20.47 5.00 -7.67
N ALA A 148 -20.07 5.07 -6.40
CA ALA A 148 -18.72 5.51 -6.02
C ALA A 148 -17.62 4.53 -6.45
N ASP A 149 -17.89 3.23 -6.37
CA ASP A 149 -16.99 2.19 -6.88
C ASP A 149 -16.88 2.24 -8.40
N LEU A 150 -18.01 2.39 -9.11
CA LEU A 150 -18.03 2.55 -10.56
C LEU A 150 -17.25 3.80 -10.99
N TRP A 151 -17.44 4.92 -10.30
CA TRP A 151 -16.66 6.14 -10.56
C TRP A 151 -15.17 5.92 -10.36
N THR A 152 -14.77 5.20 -9.30
CA THR A 152 -13.36 4.85 -9.07
C THR A 152 -12.82 3.98 -10.21
N ARG A 153 -13.58 3.01 -10.71
CA ARG A 153 -13.19 2.20 -11.89
C ARG A 153 -13.01 3.07 -13.13
N LEU A 154 -13.87 4.06 -13.36
CA LEU A 154 -13.73 5.00 -14.47
C LEU A 154 -12.45 5.86 -14.35
N ILE A 155 -12.13 6.34 -13.15
CA ILE A 155 -10.89 7.08 -12.91
C ILE A 155 -9.65 6.21 -13.18
N ILE A 156 -9.67 4.95 -12.73
CA ILE A 156 -8.59 3.98 -13.01
C ILE A 156 -8.46 3.75 -14.51
N ALA A 157 -9.58 3.50 -15.21
CA ALA A 157 -9.58 3.30 -16.65
C ALA A 157 -9.02 4.53 -17.40
N ALA A 158 -9.43 5.75 -17.02
CA ALA A 158 -8.90 6.98 -17.59
C ALA A 158 -7.39 7.13 -17.32
N HIS A 159 -6.92 6.82 -16.11
CA HIS A 159 -5.49 6.82 -15.80
C HIS A 159 -4.71 5.83 -16.67
N THR A 160 -5.22 4.61 -16.84
CA THR A 160 -4.62 3.58 -17.69
C THR A 160 -4.58 4.02 -19.16
N GLN A 161 -5.66 4.62 -19.67
CA GLN A 161 -5.70 5.17 -21.03
C GLN A 161 -4.63 6.23 -21.26
N LEU A 162 -4.41 7.14 -20.28
CA LEU A 162 -3.35 8.14 -20.36
C LEU A 162 -1.94 7.52 -20.35
N TRP A 163 -1.75 6.41 -19.64
CA TRP A 163 -0.49 5.67 -19.68
C TRP A 163 -0.25 5.00 -21.02
N LEU A 164 -1.25 4.29 -21.54
CA LEU A 164 -1.17 3.58 -22.82
C LEU A 164 -1.02 4.53 -24.01
N ALA A 165 -1.63 5.71 -23.94
CA ALA A 165 -1.53 6.73 -24.99
C ALA A 165 -0.18 7.47 -25.01
N ARG A 166 0.69 7.26 -24.02
CA ARG A 166 1.98 7.98 -23.89
C ARG A 166 2.81 7.95 -25.18
N PRO A 167 3.04 6.81 -25.85
CA PRO A 167 3.89 6.77 -27.04
C PRO A 167 3.33 7.59 -28.21
N ALA A 168 2.00 7.77 -28.25
CA ALA A 168 1.30 8.53 -29.29
C ALA A 168 1.11 10.01 -28.94
N ALA A 169 1.53 10.45 -27.76
CA ALA A 169 1.29 11.80 -27.27
C ALA A 169 2.41 12.77 -27.68
N THR A 170 2.02 13.88 -28.30
CA THR A 170 2.87 15.06 -28.45
C THR A 170 2.94 15.81 -27.12
N ASP A 171 4.13 16.26 -26.70
CA ASP A 171 4.31 17.05 -25.48
C ASP A 171 3.78 18.48 -25.66
N LEU A 172 2.47 18.68 -25.44
CA LEU A 172 1.83 19.99 -25.38
C LEU A 172 2.21 20.71 -24.07
N ARG A 173 3.46 21.13 -24.02
CA ARG A 173 4.10 21.78 -22.87
C ARG A 173 3.72 23.24 -22.75
N ARG A 174 3.72 23.74 -21.51
CA ARG A 174 3.68 25.19 -21.25
C ARG A 174 5.08 25.79 -21.51
N PRO A 175 5.18 27.10 -21.79
CA PRO A 175 6.47 27.71 -22.18
C PRO A 175 7.61 27.46 -21.18
N TRP A 176 7.32 27.53 -19.88
CA TRP A 176 8.29 27.34 -18.79
C TRP A 176 8.55 25.87 -18.43
N GLU A 177 7.83 24.93 -19.03
CA GLU A 177 8.02 23.52 -18.76
C GLU A 177 9.18 22.95 -19.59
N ARG A 178 10.10 22.26 -18.92
CA ARG A 178 11.18 21.53 -19.59
C ARG A 178 10.62 20.46 -20.54
N PRO A 179 11.20 20.29 -21.73
CA PRO A 179 10.78 19.25 -22.66
C PRO A 179 11.08 17.87 -22.08
N LEU A 180 10.18 16.91 -22.33
CA LEU A 180 10.37 15.52 -21.92
C LEU A 180 10.33 14.61 -23.16
N PRO A 181 11.22 13.60 -23.24
CA PRO A 181 11.10 12.58 -24.29
C PRO A 181 9.81 11.78 -24.08
N SER A 182 9.21 11.24 -25.16
CA SER A 182 7.89 10.58 -25.13
C SER A 182 7.78 9.52 -24.03
N ARG A 183 8.82 8.71 -23.83
CA ARG A 183 8.89 7.66 -22.78
C ARG A 183 8.77 8.20 -21.34
N LYS A 184 9.10 9.48 -21.10
CA LYS A 184 9.07 10.15 -19.79
C LYS A 184 7.87 11.08 -19.62
N LEU A 185 6.96 11.18 -20.59
CA LEU A 185 5.78 12.03 -20.46
C LEU A 185 4.89 11.55 -19.31
N THR A 186 4.60 12.44 -18.37
CA THR A 186 3.71 12.12 -17.25
C THR A 186 2.26 12.04 -17.73
N PRO A 187 1.38 11.28 -17.05
CA PRO A 187 -0.03 11.21 -17.42
C PRO A 187 -0.71 12.60 -17.49
N ALA A 188 -0.28 13.56 -16.68
CA ALA A 188 -0.77 14.93 -16.73
C ALA A 188 -0.40 15.65 -18.04
N ARG A 189 0.80 15.41 -18.59
CA ARG A 189 1.24 15.94 -19.90
C ARG A 189 0.46 15.29 -21.02
N VAL A 190 0.36 13.96 -21.00
CA VAL A 190 -0.40 13.18 -22.01
C VAL A 190 -1.86 13.66 -22.07
N ARG A 191 -2.49 13.91 -20.91
CA ARG A 191 -3.88 14.39 -20.85
C ARG A 191 -4.13 15.65 -21.68
N ARG A 192 -3.17 16.57 -21.77
CA ARG A 192 -3.33 17.83 -22.52
C ARG A 192 -3.49 17.58 -24.02
N GLY A 193 -2.76 16.60 -24.57
CA GLY A 193 -2.86 16.19 -25.97
C GLY A 193 -3.86 15.07 -26.22
N PHE A 194 -4.42 14.46 -25.17
CA PHE A 194 -5.24 13.24 -25.30
C PHE A 194 -6.46 13.44 -26.19
N ARG A 195 -7.06 14.64 -26.23
CA ARG A 195 -8.17 14.96 -27.15
C ARG A 195 -7.81 14.68 -28.63
N ASN A 196 -6.57 14.97 -29.01
CA ASN A 196 -6.09 14.78 -30.39
C ASN A 196 -5.87 13.30 -30.72
N ILE A 197 -5.47 12.52 -29.71
CA ILE A 197 -5.30 11.07 -29.82
C ILE A 197 -6.67 10.40 -29.93
N HIS A 198 -7.58 10.73 -29.00
CA HIS A 198 -8.93 10.17 -28.92
C HIS A 198 -9.74 10.38 -30.20
N ALA A 199 -9.52 11.48 -30.93
CA ALA A 199 -10.18 11.71 -32.21
C ALA A 199 -9.78 10.71 -33.31
N LYS A 200 -8.58 10.12 -33.21
CA LYS A 200 -7.99 9.18 -34.19
C LYS A 200 -8.02 7.72 -33.72
N THR A 201 -8.36 7.48 -32.46
CA THR A 201 -8.48 6.13 -31.91
C THR A 201 -9.81 5.48 -32.34
N ALA A 202 -9.76 4.19 -32.66
CA ALA A 202 -10.97 3.39 -32.88
C ALA A 202 -11.91 3.50 -31.68
N ARG A 203 -13.20 3.65 -31.94
CA ARG A 203 -14.25 3.75 -30.91
C ARG A 203 -14.97 2.41 -30.82
N PRO A 204 -14.62 1.55 -29.84
CA PRO A 204 -15.27 0.25 -29.70
C PRO A 204 -16.71 0.37 -29.21
N ALA A 205 -17.08 1.49 -28.60
CA ALA A 205 -18.43 1.74 -28.11
C ALA A 205 -19.31 2.40 -29.19
N ALA A 206 -20.57 1.95 -29.28
CA ALA A 206 -21.59 2.61 -30.07
C ALA A 206 -21.89 4.02 -29.52
N ALA A 207 -22.50 4.87 -30.36
CA ALA A 207 -22.98 6.17 -29.93
C ALA A 207 -23.95 6.03 -28.74
N PRO A 208 -23.87 6.92 -27.72
CA PRO A 208 -24.82 6.89 -26.61
C PRO A 208 -26.23 7.11 -27.14
N LYS A 209 -27.22 6.45 -26.50
CA LYS A 209 -28.63 6.66 -26.84
C LYS A 209 -28.98 8.14 -26.62
N PRO A 210 -29.60 8.83 -27.59
CA PRO A 210 -30.10 10.18 -27.39
C PRO A 210 -31.06 10.20 -26.20
N SER A 211 -30.82 11.08 -25.23
CA SER A 211 -31.75 11.33 -24.13
C SER A 211 -32.06 12.82 -24.06
N ARG A 212 -33.34 13.13 -23.79
CA ARG A 212 -33.75 14.48 -23.41
C ARG A 212 -33.80 14.53 -21.88
N PRO A 213 -33.34 15.62 -21.24
CA PRO A 213 -33.64 15.82 -19.84
C PRO A 213 -35.14 15.64 -19.63
N GLY A 214 -35.54 14.83 -18.65
CA GLY A 214 -36.95 14.73 -18.27
C GLY A 214 -37.48 16.11 -17.84
N PRO A 215 -38.81 16.28 -17.68
CA PRO A 215 -39.46 17.57 -17.38
C PRO A 215 -39.04 18.21 -16.04
N GLY A 216 -38.05 17.64 -15.34
CA GLY A 216 -37.65 18.04 -14.02
C GLY A 216 -38.75 17.77 -13.01
N ARG A 217 -38.56 18.32 -11.82
CA ARG A 217 -39.56 18.28 -10.75
C ARG A 217 -40.50 19.50 -10.91
N PRO A 218 -41.83 19.35 -10.81
CA PRO A 218 -42.76 20.46 -10.86
C PRO A 218 -42.43 21.53 -9.80
N ARG A 219 -42.52 22.80 -10.20
CA ARG A 219 -42.28 23.96 -9.32
C ARG A 219 -43.24 23.92 -8.13
N GLY A 220 -42.70 24.08 -6.91
CA GLY A 220 -43.49 24.04 -5.66
C GLY A 220 -43.59 22.66 -5.00
N SER A 221 -43.14 21.57 -5.64
CA SER A 221 -43.15 20.26 -5.00
C SER A 221 -41.90 20.01 -4.14
N SER A 222 -42.08 19.59 -2.89
CA SER A 222 -40.98 19.18 -2.00
C SER A 222 -40.60 17.71 -2.24
N ASN A 223 -39.36 17.32 -1.94
CA ASN A 223 -38.94 15.93 -2.01
C ASN A 223 -39.33 15.19 -0.71
N PRO A 224 -40.33 14.28 -0.74
CA PRO A 224 -40.77 13.59 0.47
C PRO A 224 -39.82 12.44 0.87
N THR A 225 -39.02 11.94 -0.07
CA THR A 225 -38.16 10.77 0.18
C THR A 225 -36.78 11.21 0.63
N ARG A 226 -36.44 10.87 1.87
CA ARG A 226 -35.08 11.04 2.40
C ARG A 226 -34.15 10.02 1.76
N ALA A 227 -33.02 10.47 1.23
CA ALA A 227 -32.03 9.56 0.65
C ALA A 227 -31.45 8.62 1.74
N PRO A 228 -31.24 7.33 1.43
CA PRO A 228 -30.52 6.42 2.32
C PRO A 228 -29.16 6.98 2.71
N ARG A 229 -28.78 6.82 3.97
CA ARG A 229 -27.47 7.22 4.48
C ARG A 229 -26.63 5.97 4.67
N HIS A 230 -25.48 5.92 3.99
CA HIS A 230 -24.52 4.84 4.14
C HIS A 230 -23.45 5.23 5.17
N THR A 231 -23.19 4.35 6.13
CA THR A 231 -22.13 4.57 7.13
C THR A 231 -20.77 4.38 6.48
N PRO A 232 -19.83 5.35 6.56
CA PRO A 232 -18.47 5.15 6.06
C PRO A 232 -17.80 4.02 6.87
N GLY A 233 -17.37 2.94 6.20
CA GLY A 233 -16.89 1.71 6.84
C GLY A 233 -15.57 1.80 7.65
N LYS A 234 -15.12 3.00 8.01
CA LYS A 234 -13.84 3.27 8.71
C LYS A 234 -14.00 3.61 10.19
N THR A 235 -15.06 3.12 10.84
CA THR A 235 -15.39 3.49 12.23
C THR A 235 -15.43 2.31 13.21
N ALA A 236 -14.72 1.22 12.93
CA ALA A 236 -14.50 0.22 13.97
C ALA A 236 -13.34 0.69 14.88
N LYS A 237 -13.65 1.46 15.94
CA LYS A 237 -12.73 1.63 17.08
C LYS A 237 -12.55 0.26 17.75
N ARG A 238 -11.56 -0.51 17.30
CA ARG A 238 -11.20 -1.79 17.92
C ARG A 238 -10.70 -1.54 19.34
N ALA A 239 -11.09 -2.40 20.28
CA ALA A 239 -10.57 -2.34 21.63
C ALA A 239 -9.06 -2.56 21.61
N GLU A 240 -8.31 -1.75 22.34
CA GLU A 240 -6.84 -1.80 22.39
C GLU A 240 -6.34 -2.90 23.34
N SER A 241 -7.15 -3.28 24.33
CA SER A 241 -6.86 -4.32 25.32
C SER A 241 -8.05 -5.27 25.53
N LEU A 242 -7.73 -6.48 25.98
CA LEU A 242 -8.72 -7.51 26.35
C LEU A 242 -9.75 -6.97 27.35
N GLU A 243 -9.31 -6.25 28.38
CA GLU A 243 -10.17 -5.64 29.40
C GLU A 243 -11.19 -4.68 28.78
N VAL A 244 -10.77 -3.82 27.85
CA VAL A 244 -11.66 -2.89 27.13
C VAL A 244 -12.61 -3.64 26.19
N HIS A 245 -12.18 -4.77 25.61
CA HIS A 245 -13.02 -5.58 24.74
C HIS A 245 -14.17 -6.25 25.51
N TYR A 246 -13.87 -6.89 26.65
CA TYR A 246 -14.88 -7.55 27.47
C TYR A 246 -15.71 -6.57 28.31
N GLY A 247 -15.13 -5.44 28.75
CA GLY A 247 -15.85 -4.39 29.49
C GLY A 247 -16.86 -3.59 28.66
N ARG A 248 -16.78 -3.65 27.32
CA ARG A 248 -17.78 -3.05 26.41
C ARG A 248 -19.05 -3.90 26.23
N ARG A 249 -19.08 -5.13 26.75
CA ARG A 249 -20.30 -5.95 26.82
C ARG A 249 -21.00 -5.71 28.16
N ARG A 250 -21.66 -4.56 28.30
CA ARG A 250 -22.79 -4.33 29.20
C ARG A 250 -23.79 -3.43 28.52
#